data_AF-A0A6B1IA49-F1
#
_entry.id   AF-A0A6B1IA49-F1
#
_cell.length_a   1.000
_cell.length_b   1.000
_cell.length_c   1.000
_cell.angle_alpha   90.00
_cell.angle_beta   90.00
_cell.angle_gamma   90.00
#
_symmetry.space_group_name_H-M   'P 1'
#
loop_
_entity.id
_entity.type
_entity.pdbx_description
1 polymer ?
#
loop_
_entity_poly.entity_id
_entity_poly.type
_entity_poly.pdbx_seq_one_letter_code
_entity_poly.pdbx_strand_id
1 'polypeptide(L)' 'MRERLTSDLGVYAISGLFSLVVFAFALWLLSRTLPGGLASRQLGGLIVGYLLFVGVYTTAWFIYTGIDSREEV' A
#
# COMPACT_ATOMS: atom_id res chain seq x y z
N MET A 1 -16.40 14.46 -13.82
CA MET A 1 -15.70 14.49 -12.50
C MET A 1 -16.03 13.28 -11.62
N ARG A 2 -17.31 12.88 -11.45
CA ARG A 2 -17.67 11.68 -10.66
C ARG A 2 -17.14 10.37 -11.27
N GLU A 3 -17.17 10.21 -12.59
CA GLU A 3 -16.77 8.96 -13.29
C GLU A 3 -15.28 8.61 -13.12
N ARG A 4 -14.36 9.58 -13.23
CA ARG A 4 -12.91 9.33 -13.00
C ARG A 4 -12.56 8.96 -11.55
N LEU A 5 -13.43 9.31 -10.59
CA LEU A 5 -13.31 8.90 -9.18
C LEU A 5 -13.91 7.52 -8.91
N THR A 6 -14.76 6.98 -9.80
CA THR A 6 -15.59 5.79 -9.49
C THR A 6 -15.07 4.45 -10.00
N SER A 7 -14.18 4.39 -11.00
CA SER A 7 -13.62 3.09 -11.44
C SER A 7 -12.22 2.86 -10.87
N ASP A 8 -11.21 3.61 -11.33
CA ASP A 8 -9.83 3.19 -11.11
C ASP A 8 -9.22 3.82 -9.87
N LEU A 9 -9.48 5.11 -9.65
CA LEU A 9 -8.97 5.83 -8.47
C LEU A 9 -9.50 5.23 -7.16
N GLY A 10 -10.78 4.82 -7.16
CA GLY A 10 -11.41 4.13 -6.03
C GLY A 10 -10.78 2.76 -5.76
N VAL A 11 -10.49 1.99 -6.81
CA VAL A 11 -9.83 0.67 -6.68
C VAL A 11 -8.40 0.81 -6.17
N TYR A 12 -7.64 1.80 -6.62
CA TYR A 12 -6.31 2.07 -6.06
C TYR A 12 -6.41 2.50 -4.59
N ALA A 13 -7.28 3.46 -4.25
CA ALA A 13 -7.44 3.87 -2.85
C ALA A 13 -7.84 2.70 -1.92
N ILE A 14 -8.78 1.86 -2.36
CA ILE A 14 -9.25 0.70 -1.59
C ILE A 14 -8.16 -0.37 -1.49
N SER A 15 -7.46 -0.68 -2.57
CA SER A 15 -6.38 -1.68 -2.55
C SER A 15 -5.18 -1.22 -1.71
N GLY A 16 -4.84 0.06 -1.75
CA GLY A 16 -3.86 0.68 -0.86
C GLY A 16 -4.27 0.56 0.61
N LEU A 17 -5.52 0.93 0.95
CA LEU A 17 -6.04 0.79 2.32
C LEU A 17 -6.06 -0.67 2.78
N PHE A 18 -6.51 -1.58 1.91
CA PHE A 18 -6.51 -3.01 2.18
C PHE A 18 -5.11 -3.52 2.48
N SER A 19 -4.10 -3.12 1.68
CA SER A 19 -2.71 -3.50 1.92
C SER A 19 -2.20 -3.03 3.29
N LEU A 20 -2.58 -1.82 3.71
CA LEU A 20 -2.23 -1.27 5.03
C LEU A 20 -2.86 -2.07 6.15
N VAL A 21 -4.14 -2.41 6.04
CA VAL A 21 -4.85 -3.23 7.03
C VAL A 21 -4.20 -4.61 7.13
N VAL A 22 -3.90 -5.25 6.00
CA VAL A 22 -3.24 -6.57 5.97
C VAL A 22 -1.86 -6.50 6.62
N PHE A 23 -1.07 -5.49 6.29
CA PHE A 23 0.26 -5.30 6.89
C PHE A 23 0.18 -5.09 8.40
N ALA A 24 -0.70 -4.18 8.85
CA ALA A 24 -0.88 -3.89 10.27
C ALA A 24 -1.39 -5.13 11.04
N PHE A 25 -2.32 -5.87 10.46
CA PHE A 25 -2.85 -7.09 11.06
C PHE A 25 -1.79 -8.20 11.14
N ALA A 26 -1.01 -8.40 10.07
CA ALA A 26 0.08 -9.36 10.06
C ALA A 26 1.16 -9.01 11.10
N LEU A 27 1.51 -7.73 11.20
CA LEU A 27 2.49 -7.25 12.19
C LEU A 27 1.97 -7.41 13.61
N TRP A 28 0.70 -7.07 13.85
CA TRP A 28 0.03 -7.31 15.13
C TRP A 28 0.04 -8.79 15.50
N LEU A 29 -0.33 -9.67 14.57
CA LEU A 29 -0.33 -11.11 14.80
C LEU A 29 1.08 -11.61 15.12
N LEU A 30 2.07 -11.24 14.32
CA LEU A 30 3.47 -11.63 14.50
C LEU A 30 4.03 -11.13 15.85
N SER A 31 3.67 -9.91 16.27
CA SER A 31 4.07 -9.36 17.56
C SER A 31 3.56 -10.17 18.76
N ARG A 32 2.45 -10.89 18.58
CA ARG A 32 1.79 -11.69 19.64
C ARG A 32 2.20 -13.15 19.62
N THR A 33 2.52 -13.69 18.45
CA THR A 33 2.80 -15.13 18.28
C THR A 33 4.27 -15.47 18.27
N LEU A 34 5.17 -14.51 18.00
CA LEU A 34 6.60 -14.78 17.95
C LEU A 34 7.19 -14.94 19.37
N PRO A 35 7.74 -16.11 19.73
CA PRO A 35 8.39 -16.32 21.02
C PRO A 35 9.62 -15.41 21.12
N GLY A 36 9.71 -14.60 22.17
CA GLY A 36 10.77 -13.59 22.33
C GLY A 36 10.48 -12.23 21.68
N GLY A 37 9.36 -12.09 20.98
CA GLY A 37 8.91 -10.83 20.39
C GLY A 37 9.71 -10.36 19.17
N LEU A 38 9.21 -9.33 18.51
CA LEU A 38 9.84 -8.73 17.33
C LEU A 38 11.00 -7.82 17.74
N ALA A 39 12.22 -8.16 17.34
CA ALA A 39 13.39 -7.32 17.60
C ALA A 39 13.29 -5.98 16.84
N SER A 40 13.77 -4.88 17.43
CA SER A 40 13.66 -3.53 16.83
C SER A 40 14.21 -3.44 15.41
N ARG A 41 15.30 -4.17 15.10
CA ARG A 41 15.88 -4.22 13.75
C ARG A 41 14.96 -4.92 12.75
N GLN A 42 14.29 -5.99 13.16
CA GLN A 42 13.35 -6.72 12.31
C GLN A 42 12.10 -5.88 12.06
N LEU A 43 11.54 -5.28 13.12
CA LEU A 43 10.41 -4.35 13.02
C LEU A 43 10.73 -3.18 12.09
N GLY A 44 11.89 -2.55 12.27
CA GLY A 44 12.35 -1.47 11.40
C GLY A 44 12.47 -1.91 9.94
N GLY A 45 13.03 -3.10 9.69
CA GLY A 45 13.12 -3.68 8.35
C GLY A 45 11.75 -3.91 7.71
N LEU A 46 10.78 -4.44 8.46
CA LEU A 46 9.41 -4.66 7.98
C LEU A 46 8.71 -3.35 7.64
N ILE A 47 8.82 -2.34 8.50
CA ILE A 47 8.24 -1.02 8.27
C ILE A 47 8.87 -0.36 7.03
N VAL A 48 10.20 -0.37 6.93
CA VAL A 48 10.90 0.21 5.77
C VAL A 48 10.50 -0.51 4.48
N GLY A 49 10.46 -1.85 4.49
CA GLY A 49 10.01 -2.64 3.34
C GLY A 49 8.59 -2.31 2.91
N TYR A 50 7.67 -2.15 3.86
CA TYR A 50 6.30 -1.73 3.58
C TYR A 50 6.22 -0.31 3.01
N LEU A 51 7.00 0.64 3.54
CA LEU A 51 7.06 1.99 3.00
C LEU A 51 7.62 2.03 1.57
N LEU A 52 8.63 1.21 1.27
CA LEU A 52 9.15 1.05 -0.10
C LEU A 52 8.06 0.49 -1.02
N PHE A 53 7.32 -0.51 -0.58
CA PHE A 53 6.17 -1.03 -1.33
C PHE A 53 5.13 0.07 -1.62
N VAL A 54 4.73 0.85 -0.60
CA VAL A 54 3.79 1.96 -0.77
C VAL A 54 4.33 3.00 -1.75
N GLY A 55 5.62 3.31 -1.70
CA GLY A 55 6.27 4.23 -2.64
C GLY A 55 6.19 3.76 -4.09
N VAL A 56 6.52 2.49 -4.34
CA VAL A 56 6.42 1.87 -5.68
C VAL A 56 4.97 1.84 -6.15
N TYR A 57 4.06 1.39 -5.28
CA TYR A 57 2.63 1.35 -5.55
C TYR A 57 2.07 2.72 -5.97
N THR A 58 2.41 3.76 -5.20
CA THR A 58 1.97 5.13 -5.47
C THR A 58 2.57 5.67 -6.77
N THR A 59 3.84 5.33 -7.05
CA THR A 59 4.50 5.70 -8.31
C THR A 59 3.80 5.05 -9.50
N ALA A 60 3.47 3.77 -9.41
CA ALA A 60 2.73 3.05 -10.45
C ALA A 60 1.36 3.69 -10.69
N TRP A 61 0.61 3.97 -9.62
CA TRP A 61 -0.67 4.67 -9.71
C TRP A 61 -0.52 6.03 -10.42
N PHE A 62 0.46 6.86 -10.02
CA PHE A 62 0.72 8.15 -10.66
C PHE A 62 0.99 8.02 -12.16
N ILE A 63 1.80 7.03 -12.57
CA ILE A 63 2.11 6.78 -13.98
C ILE A 63 0.85 6.39 -14.74
N TYR A 64 0.07 5.43 -14.24
CA TYR A 64 -1.13 4.94 -14.94
C TYR A 64 -2.19 6.03 -15.08
N THR A 65 -2.43 6.82 -14.03
CA THR A 65 -3.34 7.98 -14.12
C THR A 65 -2.83 9.02 -15.12
N GLY A 66 -1.50 9.21 -15.20
CA GLY A 66 -0.88 10.09 -16.18
C GLY A 66 -1.07 9.63 -17.62
N ILE A 67 -0.97 8.33 -17.90
CA ILE A 67 -1.18 7.75 -19.23
C ILE A 67 -2.66 7.91 -19.64
N ASP A 68 -3.57 7.51 -18.76
CA ASP A 68 -5.02 7.57 -19.00
C ASP A 68 -5.50 9.01 -19.31
N SER A 69 -4.90 10.02 -18.65
CA SER A 69 -5.17 11.42 -18.93
C SER A 69 -4.74 11.91 -20.33
N ARG A 70 -3.80 11.21 -20.98
CA ARG A 70 -3.25 11.57 -22.30
C ARG A 70 -3.90 10.82 -23.45
N GLU A 71 -4.49 9.65 -23.20
CA GLU A 71 -5.19 8.87 -24.22
C GLU A 71 -6.63 9.36 -24.46
N GLU A 72 -7.20 10.14 -23.53
CA GLU A 72 -8.51 10.79 -23.69
C GLU A 72 -8.51 12.08 -24.56
N VAL A 73 -7.37 12.47 -25.16
CA VAL A 73 -7.23 13.67 -26.03
C VAL A 73 -7.12 13.29 -27.50
#